data_AF-A0A0E0I3Y8-F1
#
_entry.id   AF-A0A0E0I3Y8-F1
#
_cell.length_a   1.000
_cell.length_b   1.000
_cell.length_c   1.000
_cell.angle_alpha   90.00
_cell.angle_beta   90.00
_cell.angle_gamma   90.00
#
_symmetry.space_group_name_H-M   'P 1'
#
loop_
_entity.id
_entity.type
_entity.pdbx_description
1 polymer ?
#
loop_
_entity_poly.entity_id
_entity_poly.type
_entity_poly.pdbx_seq_one_letter_code
_entity_poly.pdbx_strand_id
1 'polypeptide(L)'
;MATLRVNVIHKILRERIEQCNRKVGIENISRVVQVGDGIARIIGLGEIMSGELVEFAEGTRGIALNLESKNVGIVLMGDGLMIQEGSFVKATGRIAQIPVSEAYLGRVINALAKPIDGRGEIVASESRLIESPAPAIGQRESSVTQVITTFHEEGTMEYTIIVAEMADSPATLQYLAPYTGTALAEYSMYREWHTLIYDDLSPNRHKFITKCPFY
;
A
#
# COMPACT_ATOMS: atom_id res chain seq x y z
N MET A 1 27.27 -30.31 7.20
CA MET A 1 26.08 -29.73 6.53
C MET A 1 25.78 -28.26 6.89
N ALA A 2 26.69 -27.50 7.52
CA ALA A 2 26.43 -26.09 7.92
C ALA A 2 27.09 -25.03 7.00
N THR A 3 28.10 -25.42 6.21
CA THR A 3 28.94 -24.47 5.45
C THR A 3 28.28 -23.93 4.17
N LEU A 4 27.33 -24.67 3.59
CA LEU A 4 26.65 -24.28 2.34
C LEU A 4 25.59 -23.19 2.50
N ARG A 5 25.05 -22.95 3.71
CA ARG A 5 24.06 -21.88 3.95
C ARG A 5 24.71 -20.50 4.09
N VAL A 6 25.93 -20.42 4.64
CA VAL A 6 26.64 -19.15 4.89
C VAL A 6 27.04 -18.47 3.57
N ASN A 7 27.54 -19.23 2.61
CA ASN A 7 28.00 -18.69 1.32
C ASN A 7 26.84 -18.15 0.47
N VAL A 8 25.67 -18.79 0.53
CA VAL A 8 24.47 -18.34 -0.21
C VAL A 8 23.94 -17.03 0.37
N ILE A 9 23.85 -16.92 1.69
CA ILE A 9 23.40 -15.69 2.36
C ILE A 9 24.38 -14.54 2.07
N HIS A 10 25.68 -14.80 2.13
CA HIS A 10 26.69 -13.78 1.84
C HIS A 10 26.67 -13.31 0.39
N LYS A 11 26.34 -14.20 -0.56
CA LYS A 11 26.18 -13.85 -1.98
C LYS A 11 24.96 -12.97 -2.22
N ILE A 12 23.80 -13.32 -1.64
CA ILE A 12 22.57 -12.53 -1.72
C ILE A 12 22.76 -11.13 -1.12
N LEU A 13 23.46 -11.04 0.02
CA LEU A 13 23.77 -9.75 0.65
C LEU A 13 24.72 -8.91 -0.22
N ARG A 14 25.72 -9.53 -0.85
CA ARG A 14 26.66 -8.82 -1.74
C ARG A 14 25.98 -8.32 -3.01
N GLU A 15 25.12 -9.13 -3.62
CA GLU A 15 24.31 -8.73 -4.79
C GLU A 15 23.39 -7.55 -4.45
N ARG A 16 22.76 -7.53 -3.26
CA ARG A 16 21.96 -6.38 -2.79
C ARG A 16 22.78 -5.11 -2.58
N ILE A 17 24.00 -5.24 -2.06
CA ILE A 17 24.90 -4.09 -1.84
C ILE A 17 25.40 -3.54 -3.18
N GLU A 18 25.74 -4.40 -4.14
CA GLU A 18 26.20 -4.01 -5.48
C GLU A 18 25.08 -3.36 -6.32
N GLN A 19 23.81 -3.70 -6.09
CA GLN A 19 22.66 -3.01 -6.68
C GLN A 19 22.38 -1.62 -6.08
N CYS A 20 23.05 -1.22 -5.00
CA CYS A 20 22.93 0.12 -4.42
C CYS A 20 23.76 1.14 -5.22
N ASN A 21 23.50 1.25 -6.52
CA ASN A 21 24.01 2.33 -7.35
C ASN A 21 23.33 3.64 -6.92
N ARG A 22 24.06 4.47 -6.18
CA ARG A 22 23.67 5.83 -5.79
C ARG A 22 23.49 6.70 -7.04
N LYS A 23 22.29 6.73 -7.60
CA LYS A 23 21.83 7.84 -8.43
C LYS A 23 21.65 9.04 -7.50
N VAL A 24 22.58 9.98 -7.53
CA VAL A 24 22.39 11.31 -6.92
C VAL A 24 21.36 12.03 -7.79
N GLY A 25 20.08 11.80 -7.49
CA GLY A 25 19.01 12.67 -7.98
C GLY A 25 19.06 13.99 -7.23
N ILE A 26 18.55 15.05 -7.83
CA ILE A 26 18.17 16.26 -7.08
C ILE A 26 17.04 15.80 -6.15
N GLU A 27 17.40 15.42 -4.92
CA GLU A 27 16.42 14.91 -3.97
C GLU A 27 15.59 16.11 -3.49
N ASN A 28 14.30 16.10 -3.82
CA ASN A 28 13.35 17.10 -3.36
C ASN A 28 13.07 16.84 -1.87
N ILE A 29 14.00 17.27 -1.03
CA ILE A 29 13.99 17.10 0.42
C ILE A 29 13.56 18.41 1.05
N SER A 30 12.70 18.32 2.07
CA SER A 30 12.39 19.45 2.93
C SER A 30 12.31 19.02 4.40
N ARG A 31 11.89 19.95 5.26
CA ARG A 31 11.69 19.72 6.69
C ARG A 31 10.22 19.84 7.08
N VAL A 32 9.83 19.00 8.02
CA VAL A 32 8.53 19.08 8.68
C VAL A 32 8.47 20.34 9.53
N VAL A 33 7.42 21.12 9.37
CA VAL A 33 7.19 22.34 10.16
C VAL A 33 6.24 22.06 11.31
N GLN A 34 5.25 21.21 11.07
CA GLN A 34 4.27 20.82 12.07
C GLN A 34 3.86 19.38 11.82
N VAL A 35 3.64 18.63 12.89
CA VAL A 35 3.07 17.29 12.84
C VAL A 35 2.05 17.13 13.95
N GLY A 36 0.89 16.57 13.63
CA GLY A 36 -0.19 16.33 14.58
C GLY A 36 -1.33 15.56 13.93
N ASP A 37 -1.99 14.69 14.70
CA ASP A 37 -3.18 13.93 14.29
C ASP A 37 -3.02 13.19 12.95
N GLY A 38 -1.84 12.63 12.68
CA GLY A 38 -1.54 11.91 11.45
C GLY A 38 -1.32 12.80 10.21
N ILE A 39 -1.20 14.12 10.40
CA ILE A 39 -0.93 15.09 9.33
C ILE A 39 0.40 15.78 9.61
N ALA A 40 1.26 15.84 8.59
CA ALA A 40 2.49 16.62 8.59
C ALA A 40 2.36 17.79 7.62
N ARG A 41 2.67 19.00 8.09
CA ARG A 41 2.76 20.19 7.25
C ARG A 41 4.22 20.50 6.98
N ILE A 42 4.54 20.65 5.69
CA ILE A 42 5.89 20.87 5.21
C ILE A 42 5.91 22.16 4.42
N ILE A 43 6.97 22.96 4.58
CA ILE A 43 7.22 24.13 3.74
C ILE A 43 8.25 23.74 2.68
N GLY A 44 8.03 24.10 1.42
CA GLY A 44 8.88 23.67 0.31
C GLY A 44 8.27 22.53 -0.49
N LEU A 45 9.11 21.69 -1.09
CA LEU A 45 8.69 20.63 -2.03
C LEU A 45 7.96 21.19 -3.29
N GLY A 46 8.49 22.25 -3.90
CA GLY A 46 7.80 22.98 -4.98
C GLY A 46 7.46 22.16 -6.24
N GLU A 47 8.13 21.03 -6.45
CA GLU A 47 7.87 20.11 -7.57
C GLU A 47 7.01 18.89 -7.19
N ILE A 48 6.47 18.83 -5.96
CA ILE A 48 5.66 17.69 -5.54
C ILE A 48 4.30 17.67 -6.24
N MET A 49 3.87 16.48 -6.64
CA MET A 49 2.56 16.26 -7.24
C MET A 49 1.50 15.92 -6.17
N SER A 50 0.24 16.23 -6.48
CA SER A 50 -0.87 15.76 -5.64
C SER A 50 -0.98 14.24 -5.76
N GLY A 51 -1.18 13.56 -4.63
CA GLY A 51 -1.15 12.11 -4.54
C GLY A 51 0.25 11.51 -4.53
N GLU A 52 1.32 12.31 -4.48
CA GLU A 52 2.70 11.79 -4.46
C GLU A 52 3.06 11.13 -3.12
N LEU A 53 3.77 10.01 -3.19
CA LEU A 53 4.37 9.38 -2.02
C LEU A 53 5.58 10.17 -1.55
N VAL A 54 5.65 10.35 -0.24
CA VAL A 54 6.82 10.85 0.45
C VAL A 54 7.34 9.86 1.46
N GLU A 55 8.62 9.97 1.76
CA GLU A 55 9.30 9.17 2.75
C GLU A 55 9.93 10.09 3.80
N PHE A 56 9.60 9.84 5.07
CA PHE A 56 10.20 10.53 6.19
C PHE A 56 11.51 9.84 6.58
N ALA A 57 12.43 10.57 7.21
CA ALA A 57 13.76 10.04 7.57
C ALA A 57 13.72 8.77 8.46
N GLU A 58 12.63 8.60 9.21
CA GLU A 58 12.40 7.46 10.09
C GLU A 58 11.77 6.24 9.37
N GLY A 59 11.41 6.40 8.09
CA GLY A 59 10.85 5.33 7.24
C GLY A 59 9.32 5.33 7.14
N THR A 60 8.64 6.17 7.94
CA THR A 60 7.21 6.43 7.77
C THR A 60 6.95 6.99 6.37
N ARG A 61 5.88 6.52 5.72
CA ARG A 61 5.43 7.03 4.41
C ARG A 61 4.24 7.96 4.57
N GLY A 62 4.05 8.85 3.61
CA GLY A 62 2.85 9.69 3.54
C GLY A 62 2.43 9.98 2.11
N ILE A 63 1.22 10.52 1.96
CA ILE A 63 0.70 11.01 0.68
C ILE A 63 0.52 12.53 0.76
N ALA A 64 1.01 13.24 -0.25
CA ALA A 64 0.73 14.66 -0.41
C ALA A 64 -0.70 14.87 -0.94
N LEU A 65 -1.56 15.59 -0.20
CA LEU A 65 -2.96 15.82 -0.61
C LEU A 65 -3.28 17.31 -0.79
N ASN A 66 -2.80 18.16 0.11
CA ASN A 66 -3.07 19.60 0.05
C ASN A 66 -1.81 20.35 -0.41
N LEU A 67 -1.84 20.90 -1.63
CA LEU A 67 -0.74 21.68 -2.19
C LEU A 67 -1.10 23.17 -2.16
N GLU A 68 -0.56 23.89 -1.18
CA GLU A 68 -0.67 25.35 -1.11
C GLU A 68 0.62 25.99 -1.63
N SER A 69 0.57 27.28 -1.98
CA SER A 69 1.72 27.99 -2.59
C SER A 69 2.99 27.99 -1.74
N LYS A 70 2.88 27.78 -0.43
CA LYS A 70 4.01 27.79 0.51
C LYS A 70 4.08 26.56 1.41
N ASN A 71 3.03 25.76 1.47
CA ASN A 71 2.98 24.60 2.34
C ASN A 71 2.31 23.42 1.65
N VAL A 72 2.73 22.23 2.05
CA VAL A 72 2.25 20.95 1.58
C VAL A 72 1.72 20.20 2.79
N GLY A 73 0.45 19.82 2.72
CA GLY A 73 -0.19 18.93 3.68
C GLY A 73 0.00 17.49 3.26
N ILE A 74 0.69 16.73 4.10
CA ILE A 74 0.98 15.31 3.90
C ILE A 74 0.25 14.52 4.97
N VAL A 75 -0.51 13.52 4.52
CA VAL A 75 -1.16 12.58 5.42
C VAL A 75 -0.25 11.38 5.64
N LEU A 76 -0.02 11.04 6.90
CA LEU A 76 0.90 9.97 7.31
C LEU A 76 0.22 8.60 7.22
N MET A 77 0.91 7.62 6.65
CA MET A 77 0.51 6.22 6.57
C MET A 77 1.08 5.43 7.76
N GLY A 78 0.83 5.92 8.97
CA GLY A 78 1.41 5.44 10.22
C GLY A 78 1.07 6.38 11.37
N ASP A 79 1.42 6.01 12.60
CA ASP A 79 1.06 6.78 13.80
C ASP A 79 1.86 8.09 13.93
N GLY A 80 2.96 8.23 13.19
CA GLY A 80 3.75 9.46 13.14
C GLY A 80 4.43 9.85 14.45
N LEU A 81 4.38 8.99 15.48
CA LEU A 81 4.85 9.28 16.85
C LEU A 81 6.33 9.65 16.93
N MET A 82 7.12 9.18 15.97
CA MET A 82 8.58 9.39 15.91
C MET A 82 8.96 10.60 15.04
N ILE A 83 8.00 11.20 14.33
CA ILE A 83 8.23 12.38 13.50
C ILE A 83 8.18 13.61 14.40
N GLN A 84 9.21 14.44 14.29
CA GLN A 84 9.32 15.71 15.01
C GLN A 84 9.42 16.88 14.04
N GLU A 85 9.08 18.07 14.52
CA GLU A 85 9.38 19.31 13.78
C GLU A 85 10.88 19.38 13.45
N GLY A 86 11.20 19.78 12.22
CA GLY A 86 12.55 19.76 11.67
C GLY A 86 12.98 18.43 11.04
N SER A 87 12.21 17.35 11.20
CA SER A 87 12.50 16.05 10.56
C SER A 87 12.56 16.20 9.05
N PHE A 88 13.47 15.46 8.40
CA PHE A 88 13.56 15.46 6.95
C PHE A 88 12.46 14.61 6.32
N VAL A 89 11.94 15.11 5.22
CA VAL A 89 10.98 14.43 4.33
C VAL A 89 11.51 14.50 2.91
N LYS A 90 11.35 13.41 2.17
CA LYS A 90 11.80 13.27 0.78
C LYS A 90 10.62 12.93 -0.11
N ALA A 91 10.43 13.70 -1.17
CA ALA A 91 9.47 13.37 -2.22
C ALA A 91 10.04 12.27 -3.13
N THR A 92 9.23 11.26 -3.46
CA THR A 92 9.69 10.08 -4.21
C THR A 92 9.60 10.25 -5.72
N GLY A 93 8.91 11.29 -6.21
CA GLY A 93 8.57 11.52 -7.62
C GLY A 93 7.53 10.55 -8.16
N ARG A 94 6.90 9.74 -7.29
CA ARG A 94 5.94 8.71 -7.68
C ARG A 94 4.61 8.96 -7.00
N ILE A 95 3.54 9.06 -7.81
CA ILE A 95 2.16 9.02 -7.31
C ILE A 95 1.95 7.74 -6.51
N ALA A 96 1.09 7.79 -5.51
CA ALA A 96 0.79 6.68 -4.64
C ALA A 96 0.39 5.45 -5.44
N GLN A 97 1.18 4.39 -5.23
CA GLN A 97 1.07 3.13 -5.93
C GLN A 97 1.09 1.98 -4.93
N ILE A 98 0.36 0.94 -5.29
CA ILE A 98 0.31 -0.32 -4.57
C ILE A 98 0.96 -1.40 -5.43
N PRO A 99 1.85 -2.21 -4.84
CA PRO A 99 2.37 -3.38 -5.51
C PRO A 99 1.26 -4.41 -5.73
N VAL A 100 1.21 -4.98 -6.94
CA VAL A 100 0.23 -6.01 -7.32
C VAL A 100 0.93 -7.22 -7.94
N SER A 101 0.36 -8.40 -7.73
CA SER A 101 0.85 -9.68 -8.26
C SER A 101 -0.18 -10.77 -8.00
N GLU A 102 -0.04 -11.90 -8.69
CA GLU A 102 -0.77 -13.13 -8.39
C GLU A 102 -0.33 -13.72 -7.04
N ALA A 103 0.88 -13.39 -6.57
CA ALA A 103 1.43 -13.83 -5.28
C ALA A 103 0.65 -13.33 -4.04
N TYR A 104 -0.29 -12.41 -4.24
CA TYR A 104 -1.19 -11.92 -3.19
C TYR A 104 -2.40 -12.85 -2.95
N LEU A 105 -2.71 -13.77 -3.86
CA LEU A 105 -3.80 -14.73 -3.71
C LEU A 105 -3.58 -15.60 -2.47
N GLY A 106 -4.62 -15.72 -1.65
CA GLY A 106 -4.59 -16.46 -0.38
C GLY A 106 -3.76 -15.87 0.73
N ARG A 107 -3.36 -14.59 0.58
CA ARG A 107 -2.64 -13.83 1.60
C ARG A 107 -3.56 -12.85 2.31
N VAL A 108 -3.20 -12.54 3.55
CA VAL A 108 -3.80 -11.43 4.30
C VAL A 108 -2.79 -10.30 4.35
N ILE A 109 -3.19 -9.15 3.80
CA ILE A 109 -2.36 -7.95 3.69
C ILE A 109 -3.03 -6.75 4.35
N ASN A 110 -2.23 -5.72 4.62
CA ASN A 110 -2.69 -4.42 5.08
C ASN A 110 -2.91 -3.45 3.89
N ALA A 111 -3.33 -2.22 4.15
CA ALA A 111 -3.60 -1.17 3.16
C ALA A 111 -2.34 -0.65 2.43
N LEU A 112 -1.15 -1.07 2.85
CA LEU A 112 0.11 -0.83 2.14
C LEU A 112 0.57 -2.06 1.36
N ALA A 113 -0.30 -3.06 1.20
CA ALA A 113 -0.03 -4.37 0.60
C ALA A 113 1.13 -5.13 1.27
N LYS A 114 1.37 -4.89 2.57
CA LYS A 114 2.31 -5.68 3.37
C LYS A 114 1.58 -6.89 3.97
N PRO A 115 2.18 -8.09 3.92
CA PRO A 115 1.58 -9.28 4.53
C PRO A 115 1.54 -9.17 6.05
N ILE A 116 0.37 -9.48 6.63
CA ILE A 116 0.13 -9.55 8.09
C ILE A 116 -0.21 -10.98 8.55
N ASP A 117 -0.19 -11.94 7.64
CA ASP A 117 -0.45 -13.37 7.90
C ASP A 117 0.77 -14.17 8.42
N GLY A 118 1.94 -13.53 8.55
CA GLY A 118 3.16 -14.19 9.03
C GLY A 118 3.80 -15.18 8.03
N ARG A 119 3.32 -15.27 6.78
CA ARG A 119 3.84 -16.22 5.77
C ARG A 119 5.03 -15.69 4.95
N GLY A 120 5.67 -14.61 5.41
CA GLY A 120 6.81 -13.97 4.76
C GLY A 120 6.44 -12.91 3.71
N GLU A 121 7.44 -12.25 3.14
CA GLU A 121 7.25 -11.17 2.16
C GLU A 121 6.63 -11.66 0.85
N ILE A 122 5.85 -10.79 0.20
CA ILE A 122 5.22 -11.05 -1.10
C ILE A 122 6.08 -10.39 -2.18
N VAL A 123 6.49 -11.17 -3.19
CA VAL A 123 7.22 -10.63 -4.34
C VAL A 123 6.20 -10.05 -5.32
N ALA A 124 6.19 -8.73 -5.43
CA ALA A 124 5.31 -8.02 -6.36
C ALA A 124 5.89 -8.02 -7.78
N SER A 125 5.01 -8.16 -8.77
CA SER A 125 5.40 -8.19 -10.18
C SER A 125 5.23 -6.81 -10.83
N GLU A 126 4.18 -6.09 -10.42
CA GLU A 126 3.77 -4.82 -11.01
C GLU A 126 3.36 -3.83 -9.90
N SER A 127 3.14 -2.56 -10.25
CA SER A 127 2.56 -1.57 -9.36
C SER A 127 1.41 -0.83 -10.05
N ARG A 128 0.32 -0.58 -9.34
CA ARG A 128 -0.84 0.19 -9.83
C ARG A 128 -1.09 1.40 -8.96
N LEU A 129 -1.69 2.43 -9.55
CA LEU A 129 -2.08 3.64 -8.81
C LEU A 129 -3.16 3.30 -7.79
N ILE A 130 -3.09 3.92 -6.60
CA ILE A 130 -4.13 3.79 -5.56
C ILE A 130 -5.43 4.42 -6.04
N GLU A 131 -5.33 5.59 -6.67
CA GLU A 131 -6.46 6.28 -7.28
C GLU A 131 -6.44 6.02 -8.79
N SER A 132 -7.06 4.94 -9.22
CA SER A 132 -7.33 4.67 -10.64
C SER A 132 -8.71 5.21 -11.03
N PRO A 133 -8.86 5.77 -12.25
CA PRO A 133 -10.17 6.15 -12.75
C PRO A 133 -11.03 4.91 -12.96
N ALA A 134 -12.27 4.95 -12.45
CA ALA A 134 -13.18 3.82 -12.55
C ALA A 134 -13.50 3.46 -14.02
N PRO A 135 -13.71 2.16 -14.32
CA PRO A 135 -14.21 1.73 -15.63
C PRO A 135 -15.55 2.40 -15.97
N ALA A 136 -15.72 2.78 -17.24
CA ALA A 136 -16.92 3.42 -17.75
C ALA A 136 -18.17 2.56 -17.50
N ILE A 137 -19.32 3.21 -17.30
CA ILE A 137 -20.60 2.63 -16.83
C ILE A 137 -21.08 1.42 -17.67
N GLY A 138 -20.63 1.25 -18.91
CA GLY A 138 -21.03 0.16 -19.82
C GLY A 138 -20.50 -1.25 -19.50
N GLN A 139 -19.81 -1.49 -18.39
CA GLN A 139 -19.18 -2.78 -18.05
C GLN A 139 -19.56 -3.36 -16.68
N ARG A 140 -20.72 -3.01 -16.13
CA ARG A 140 -21.11 -3.42 -14.76
C ARG A 140 -22.24 -4.44 -14.77
N GLU A 141 -21.97 -5.66 -14.34
CA GLU A 141 -22.96 -6.67 -13.93
C GLU A 141 -22.90 -6.80 -12.39
N SER A 142 -24.03 -6.68 -11.70
CA SER A 142 -24.09 -6.62 -10.23
C SER A 142 -24.55 -7.94 -9.61
N SER A 143 -23.80 -8.44 -8.63
CA SER A 143 -24.23 -9.51 -7.71
C SER A 143 -23.40 -9.44 -6.44
N VAL A 144 -24.05 -9.33 -5.27
CA VAL A 144 -23.37 -9.25 -3.96
C VAL A 144 -24.11 -10.13 -2.95
N THR A 145 -23.39 -10.99 -2.22
CA THR A 145 -23.88 -11.70 -1.03
C THR A 145 -22.74 -11.92 -0.04
N GLN A 146 -23.07 -11.84 1.25
CA GLN A 146 -22.20 -11.84 2.44
C GLN A 146 -21.20 -13.00 2.50
N VAL A 147 -19.91 -12.71 2.74
CA VAL A 147 -18.96 -13.79 3.04
C VAL A 147 -17.75 -13.30 3.86
N ILE A 148 -17.60 -13.82 5.08
CA ILE A 148 -16.31 -13.84 5.78
C ILE A 148 -16.14 -15.16 6.56
N THR A 149 -17.22 -15.75 7.10
CA THR A 149 -17.17 -17.03 7.82
C THR A 149 -17.14 -18.26 6.91
N THR A 150 -17.78 -18.20 5.74
CA THR A 150 -17.88 -19.33 4.79
C THR A 150 -16.55 -19.67 4.10
N PHE A 151 -15.63 -18.70 3.99
CA PHE A 151 -14.45 -18.87 3.14
C PHE A 151 -13.42 -19.89 3.66
N HIS A 152 -13.33 -20.04 4.98
CA HIS A 152 -12.41 -20.96 5.64
C HIS A 152 -12.93 -22.41 5.64
N GLU A 153 -14.25 -22.58 5.60
CA GLU A 153 -14.94 -23.88 5.62
C GLU A 153 -15.11 -24.46 4.21
N GLU A 154 -15.16 -23.62 3.17
CA GLU A 154 -15.33 -24.05 1.77
C GLU A 154 -14.02 -24.11 0.95
N GLY A 155 -12.84 -23.97 1.56
CA GLY A 155 -11.55 -24.08 0.85
C GLY A 155 -11.27 -22.93 -0.13
N THR A 156 -11.93 -21.79 0.03
CA THR A 156 -11.90 -20.68 -0.94
C THR A 156 -10.77 -19.66 -0.72
N MET A 157 -10.00 -19.86 0.35
CA MET A 157 -8.90 -18.97 0.72
C MET A 157 -7.82 -18.92 -0.38
N GLU A 158 -7.60 -20.01 -1.12
CA GLU A 158 -6.53 -20.09 -2.13
C GLU A 158 -6.65 -19.06 -3.27
N TYR A 159 -7.84 -18.52 -3.50
CA TYR A 159 -8.13 -17.56 -4.56
C TYR A 159 -8.76 -16.25 -4.02
N THR A 160 -8.53 -15.98 -2.74
CA THR A 160 -9.06 -14.78 -2.06
C THR A 160 -7.92 -13.95 -1.49
N ILE A 161 -7.90 -12.65 -1.78
CA ILE A 161 -7.00 -11.68 -1.17
C ILE A 161 -7.79 -10.94 -0.09
N ILE A 162 -7.27 -10.90 1.14
CA ILE A 162 -7.91 -10.15 2.23
C ILE A 162 -7.05 -8.92 2.52
N VAL A 163 -7.63 -7.74 2.33
CA VAL A 163 -7.07 -6.45 2.74
C VAL A 163 -7.72 -6.07 4.07
N ALA A 164 -6.99 -6.22 5.16
CA ALA A 164 -7.51 -5.96 6.49
C ALA A 164 -6.71 -4.86 7.19
N GLU A 165 -7.43 -3.87 7.71
CA GLU A 165 -6.91 -2.89 8.65
C GLU A 165 -7.63 -3.04 9.99
N MET A 166 -6.89 -2.88 11.09
CA MET A 166 -7.46 -2.95 12.42
C MET A 166 -8.07 -1.59 12.81
N ALA A 167 -8.99 -1.59 13.78
CA ALA A 167 -9.67 -0.37 14.21
C ALA A 167 -8.72 0.61 14.94
N ASP A 168 -7.62 0.10 15.48
CA ASP A 168 -6.53 0.86 16.09
C ASP A 168 -5.46 1.30 15.08
N SER A 169 -5.53 0.86 13.81
CA SER A 169 -4.68 1.39 12.74
C SER A 169 -4.96 2.89 12.51
N PRO A 170 -3.97 3.66 12.03
CA PRO A 170 -4.18 5.04 11.59
C PRO A 170 -5.37 5.20 10.67
N ALA A 171 -6.16 6.26 10.86
CA ALA A 171 -7.33 6.57 10.02
C ALA A 171 -6.98 6.61 8.52
N THR A 172 -5.77 7.06 8.18
CA THR A 172 -5.24 7.04 6.81
C THR A 172 -5.21 5.65 6.21
N LEU A 173 -4.76 4.64 6.96
CA LEU A 173 -4.67 3.26 6.46
C LEU A 173 -6.06 2.67 6.29
N GLN A 174 -6.96 2.94 7.24
CA GLN A 174 -8.37 2.54 7.12
C GLN A 174 -9.02 3.15 5.87
N TYR A 175 -8.72 4.42 5.57
CA TYR A 175 -9.17 5.10 4.36
C TYR A 175 -8.56 4.53 3.07
N LEU A 176 -7.31 4.06 3.09
CA LEU A 176 -6.60 3.53 1.91
C LEU A 176 -6.94 2.06 1.61
N ALA A 177 -7.40 1.30 2.59
CA ALA A 177 -7.78 -0.09 2.43
C ALA A 177 -8.77 -0.37 1.27
N PRO A 178 -9.86 0.40 1.05
CA PRO A 178 -10.75 0.19 -0.11
C PRO A 178 -10.04 0.37 -1.45
N TYR A 179 -9.21 1.41 -1.55
CA TYR A 179 -8.46 1.72 -2.77
C TYR A 179 -7.43 0.63 -3.07
N THR A 180 -6.82 0.07 -2.02
CA THR A 180 -5.93 -1.09 -2.12
C THR A 180 -6.63 -2.32 -2.65
N GLY A 181 -7.80 -2.65 -2.08
CA GLY A 181 -8.64 -3.74 -2.55
C GLY A 181 -9.03 -3.57 -4.01
N THR A 182 -9.36 -2.34 -4.42
CA THR A 182 -9.73 -1.99 -5.80
C THR A 182 -8.55 -2.13 -6.76
N ALA A 183 -7.37 -1.62 -6.41
CA ALA A 183 -6.18 -1.74 -7.27
C ALA A 183 -5.77 -3.21 -7.52
N LEU A 184 -5.89 -4.06 -6.51
CA LEU A 184 -5.66 -5.50 -6.63
C LEU A 184 -6.76 -6.21 -7.44
N ALA A 185 -8.00 -5.77 -7.27
CA ALA A 185 -9.12 -6.29 -8.03
C ALA A 185 -9.01 -5.93 -9.52
N GLU A 186 -8.65 -4.69 -9.83
CA GLU A 186 -8.41 -4.24 -11.20
C GLU A 186 -7.28 -5.03 -11.85
N TYR A 187 -6.19 -5.29 -11.13
CA TYR A 187 -5.12 -6.17 -11.63
C TYR A 187 -5.67 -7.52 -12.12
N SER A 188 -6.57 -8.12 -11.35
CA SER A 188 -7.19 -9.39 -11.69
C SER A 188 -8.21 -9.24 -12.84
N MET A 189 -9.03 -8.18 -12.82
CA MET A 189 -10.01 -7.88 -13.88
C MET A 189 -9.36 -7.67 -15.24
N TYR A 190 -8.24 -6.94 -15.32
CA TYR A 190 -7.49 -6.74 -16.57
C TYR A 190 -6.82 -8.02 -17.09
N ARG A 191 -6.73 -9.06 -16.26
CA ARG A 191 -6.30 -10.41 -16.65
C ARG A 191 -7.49 -11.34 -16.92
N GLU A 192 -8.68 -10.76 -17.09
CA GLU A 192 -9.95 -11.47 -17.36
C GLU A 192 -10.40 -12.40 -16.23
N TRP A 193 -9.93 -12.17 -15.00
CA TRP A 193 -10.42 -12.89 -13.83
C TRP A 193 -11.66 -12.21 -13.26
N HIS A 194 -12.67 -13.01 -12.92
CA HIS A 194 -13.78 -12.48 -12.16
C HIS A 194 -13.26 -12.04 -10.80
N THR A 195 -13.73 -10.90 -10.31
CA THR A 195 -13.31 -10.38 -9.01
C THR A 195 -14.51 -9.77 -8.29
N LEU A 196 -14.64 -10.08 -7.00
CA LEU A 196 -15.65 -9.58 -6.09
C LEU A 196 -14.96 -8.86 -4.95
N ILE A 197 -15.31 -7.59 -4.72
CA ILE A 197 -14.84 -6.81 -3.57
C ILE A 197 -15.96 -6.78 -2.53
N TYR A 198 -15.66 -7.21 -1.31
CA TYR A 198 -16.53 -7.06 -0.15
C TYR A 198 -15.96 -5.97 0.76
N ASP A 199 -16.82 -5.05 1.17
CA ASP A 199 -16.50 -4.00 2.13
C ASP A 199 -17.44 -4.14 3.33
N ASP A 200 -16.90 -4.48 4.49
CA ASP A 200 -17.63 -4.37 5.75
C ASP A 200 -17.51 -2.94 6.27
N LEU A 201 -18.47 -2.07 5.89
CA LEU A 201 -18.58 -0.69 6.36
C LEU A 201 -19.14 -0.57 7.79
N SER A 202 -19.17 -1.65 8.56
CA SER A 202 -19.57 -1.60 9.97
C SER A 202 -18.71 -0.59 10.73
N PRO A 203 -19.28 0.25 11.60
CA PRO A 203 -18.61 1.42 12.20
C PRO A 203 -17.37 1.12 13.06
N ASN A 204 -17.03 -0.16 13.29
CA ASN A 204 -15.94 -0.58 14.16
C ASN A 204 -14.91 -1.54 13.52
N ARG A 205 -15.01 -1.90 12.23
CA ARG A 205 -14.04 -2.81 11.57
C ARG A 205 -14.01 -2.61 10.05
N HIS A 206 -12.97 -1.98 9.52
CA HIS A 206 -12.75 -1.88 8.07
C HIS A 206 -12.02 -3.13 7.56
N LYS A 207 -12.78 -4.10 7.03
CA LYS A 207 -12.23 -5.30 6.39
C LYS A 207 -12.67 -5.34 4.94
N PHE A 208 -11.70 -5.44 4.04
CA PHE A 208 -11.91 -5.53 2.61
C PHE A 208 -11.48 -6.90 2.12
N ILE A 209 -12.32 -7.56 1.33
CA ILE A 209 -12.01 -8.89 0.79
C ILE A 209 -12.17 -8.83 -0.72
N THR A 210 -11.09 -9.13 -1.43
CA THR A 210 -11.09 -9.28 -2.88
C THR A 210 -11.06 -10.78 -3.19
N LYS A 211 -12.19 -11.35 -3.61
CA LYS A 211 -12.28 -12.74 -4.06
C LYS A 211 -12.14 -12.76 -5.58
N CYS A 212 -11.23 -13.57 -6.13
CA CYS A 212 -11.16 -13.78 -7.57
C CYS A 212 -11.79 -15.13 -7.93
N PRO A 213 -13.06 -15.19 -8.38
CA PRO A 213 -13.56 -16.42 -8.96
C PRO A 213 -12.81 -16.75 -10.26
N PHE A 214 -12.19 -17.92 -10.32
CA PHE A 214 -11.89 -18.58 -11.59
C PHE A 214 -13.18 -19.21 -12.13
N TYR A 215 -13.40 -19.06 -13.44
CA TYR A 215 -14.17 -20.01 -14.26
C TYR A 215 -13.22 -20.57 -15.32
#